data_AF-A0A9E2U5A9-F1
#
_entry.id   AF-A0A9E2U5A9-F1
#
_cell.length_a   1.000
_cell.length_b   1.000
_cell.length_c   1.000
_cell.angle_alpha   90.00
_cell.angle_beta   90.00
_cell.angle_gamma   90.00
#
_symmetry.space_group_name_H-M   'P 1'
#
loop_
_entity.id
_entity.type
_entity.pdbx_description
1 polymer ?
#
loop_
_entity_poly.entity_id
_entity_poly.type
_entity_poly.pdbx_seq_one_letter_code
_entity_poly.pdbx_strand_id
1 'polypeptide(L)'
;MSRRALLPPLIAVATVLFPTFSEAQLQRFATSELTIISKTGQHRFTVEVAETPAQMEQGLMFRRTLADNAGMLFDFKQPTVVTMWMRNTL
;
A
#
# COMPACT_ATOMS: atom_id res chain seq x y z
N MET A 1 34.02 -25.59 56.19
CA MET A 1 34.62 -25.60 54.84
C MET A 1 33.80 -26.52 53.94
N SER A 2 32.90 -25.97 53.12
CA SER A 2 32.43 -26.55 51.84
C SER A 2 31.25 -25.72 51.32
N ARG A 3 31.57 -24.80 50.41
CA ARG A 3 30.62 -24.03 49.60
C ARG A 3 30.01 -25.00 48.59
N ARG A 4 28.69 -25.20 48.60
CA ARG A 4 27.98 -25.87 47.52
C ARG A 4 27.27 -24.82 46.67
N ALA A 5 27.74 -24.66 45.44
CA ALA A 5 27.27 -23.69 44.46
C ALA A 5 26.10 -24.25 43.63
N LEU A 6 25.19 -23.32 43.30
CA LEU A 6 24.30 -23.18 42.14
C LEU A 6 23.85 -24.41 41.33
N LEU A 7 22.54 -24.41 41.03
CA LEU A 7 22.00 -24.47 39.66
C LEU A 7 20.64 -23.73 39.65
N PRO A 8 20.43 -22.69 38.81
CA PRO A 8 19.10 -22.09 38.64
C PRO A 8 18.23 -22.99 37.73
N PRO A 9 16.90 -23.01 37.89
CA PRO A 9 16.04 -23.76 36.99
C PRO A 9 16.06 -23.09 35.61
N LEU A 10 16.42 -23.88 34.60
CA LEU A 10 16.36 -23.54 33.19
C LEU A 10 14.91 -23.15 32.85
N ILE A 11 14.64 -21.85 32.62
CA ILE A 11 13.38 -21.41 32.03
C ILE A 11 13.40 -21.88 30.58
N ALA A 12 12.64 -22.93 30.27
CA ALA A 12 12.36 -23.32 28.91
C ALA A 12 11.44 -22.27 28.28
N VAL A 13 12.04 -21.25 27.64
CA VAL A 13 11.31 -20.34 26.76
C VAL A 13 10.93 -21.15 25.52
N ALA A 14 9.71 -21.68 25.50
CA ALA A 14 9.13 -22.24 24.30
C ALA A 14 8.89 -21.07 23.32
N THR A 15 9.80 -20.90 22.36
CA THR A 15 9.63 -19.97 21.25
C THR A 15 8.47 -20.47 20.40
N VAL A 16 7.25 -20.00 20.68
CA VAL A 16 6.09 -20.28 19.84
C VAL A 16 6.35 -19.64 18.48
N LEU A 17 6.65 -20.46 17.48
CA LEU A 17 6.68 -20.06 16.08
C LEU A 17 5.24 -19.72 15.67
N PHE A 18 4.82 -18.48 15.88
CA PHE A 18 3.59 -17.98 15.28
C PHE A 18 3.86 -17.76 13.79
N PRO A 19 3.22 -18.50 12.87
CA PRO A 19 3.31 -18.17 11.45
C PRO A 19 2.74 -16.76 11.27
N THR A 20 3.55 -15.84 10.77
CA THR A 20 3.07 -14.52 10.39
C THR A 20 2.20 -14.68 9.15
N PHE A 21 0.89 -14.74 9.32
CA PHE A 21 -0.04 -14.64 8.21
C PHE A 21 0.05 -13.23 7.64
N SER A 22 0.39 -13.12 6.35
CA SER A 22 0.34 -11.85 5.63
C SER A 22 -1.11 -11.58 5.23
N GLU A 23 -1.79 -10.69 5.95
CA GLU A 23 -3.06 -10.14 5.46
C GLU A 23 -2.81 -9.32 4.18
N ALA A 24 -3.75 -9.39 3.23
CA ALA A 24 -3.74 -8.51 2.06
C ALA A 24 -4.00 -7.07 2.52
N GLN A 25 -2.95 -6.35 2.88
CA GLN A 25 -3.05 -4.96 3.29
C GLN A 25 -3.33 -4.07 2.08
N LEU A 26 -4.30 -3.16 2.23
CA LEU A 26 -4.54 -2.12 1.24
C LEU A 26 -3.26 -1.29 1.07
N GLN A 27 -2.90 -1.07 -0.19
CA GLN A 27 -1.79 -0.22 -0.55
C GLN A 27 -2.03 1.21 -0.10
N ARG A 28 -0.97 1.84 0.40
CA ARG A 28 -0.95 3.27 0.69
C ARG A 28 -0.49 4.01 -0.55
N PHE A 29 -1.05 5.18 -0.79
CA PHE A 29 -0.70 6.03 -1.92
C PHE A 29 -0.23 7.40 -1.42
N ALA A 30 0.80 7.95 -2.05
CA ALA A 30 1.19 9.33 -1.82
C ALA A 30 0.20 10.24 -2.55
N THR A 31 -0.11 11.40 -1.97
CA THR A 31 -0.99 12.39 -2.60
C THR A 31 -0.15 13.51 -3.22
N SER A 32 -0.55 13.97 -4.40
CA SER A 32 0.11 15.05 -5.14
C SER A 32 -0.93 15.96 -5.83
N GLU A 33 -0.54 17.20 -6.11
CA GLU A 33 -1.32 18.12 -6.91
C GLU A 33 -1.03 17.91 -8.40
N LEU A 34 -2.09 17.82 -9.21
CA LEU A 34 -2.02 17.64 -10.65
C LEU A 34 -2.89 18.69 -11.35
N THR A 35 -2.40 19.26 -12.45
CA THR A 35 -3.18 20.21 -13.25
C THR A 35 -3.22 19.76 -14.69
N ILE A 36 -4.44 19.60 -15.23
CA ILE A 36 -4.67 19.33 -16.65
C ILE A 36 -4.92 20.67 -17.36
N ILE A 37 -4.06 20.99 -18.32
CA ILE A 37 -4.20 22.19 -19.16
C ILE A 37 -4.89 21.78 -20.46
N SER A 38 -6.03 22.40 -20.73
CA SER A 38 -6.85 22.12 -21.91
C SER A 38 -7.27 23.42 -22.60
N LYS A 39 -7.92 23.31 -23.77
CA LYS A 39 -8.48 24.47 -24.47
C LYS A 39 -9.53 25.22 -23.66
N THR A 40 -10.20 24.55 -22.72
CA THR A 40 -11.26 25.14 -21.88
C THR A 40 -10.73 25.74 -20.58
N GLY A 41 -9.42 25.62 -20.32
CA GLY A 41 -8.78 26.15 -19.12
C GLY A 41 -7.94 25.12 -18.36
N GLN A 42 -7.58 25.50 -17.13
CA GLN A 42 -6.82 24.67 -16.20
C GLN A 42 -7.78 23.95 -15.24
N HIS A 43 -7.60 22.64 -15.09
CA HIS A 43 -8.37 21.80 -14.18
C HIS A 43 -7.43 21.21 -13.14
N ARG A 44 -7.65 21.53 -11.85
CA ARG A 44 -6.78 21.10 -10.75
C ARG A 44 -7.37 19.89 -10.05
N PHE A 45 -6.52 18.91 -9.76
CA PHE A 45 -6.86 17.67 -9.09
C PHE A 45 -5.87 17.41 -7.95
N THR A 46 -6.38 16.84 -6.86
CA THR A 46 -5.57 16.20 -5.83
C THR A 46 -5.58 14.71 -6.10
N VAL A 47 -4.44 14.14 -6.50
CA VAL A 47 -4.34 12.76 -6.98
C VAL A 47 -3.52 11.88 -6.06
N GLU A 48 -3.92 10.62 -5.92
CA GLU A 48 -3.09 9.56 -5.35
C GLU A 48 -2.13 9.02 -6.43
N VAL A 49 -0.88 8.71 -6.08
CA VAL A 49 0.13 8.23 -7.03
C VAL A 49 0.39 6.74 -6.80
N ALA A 50 0.16 5.94 -7.84
CA ALA A 50 0.47 4.52 -7.91
C ALA A 50 1.78 4.31 -8.68
N GLU A 51 2.85 3.97 -7.96
CA GLU A 51 4.21 3.81 -8.51
C GLU A 51 4.70 2.36 -8.48
N THR A 52 4.20 1.55 -7.54
CA THR A 52 4.59 0.14 -7.43
C THR A 52 3.59 -0.77 -8.15
N PRO A 53 4.00 -1.96 -8.61
CA PRO A 53 3.08 -2.93 -9.21
C PRO A 53 1.87 -3.24 -8.32
N ALA A 54 2.08 -3.39 -7.01
CA ALA A 54 1.00 -3.65 -6.05
C ALA A 54 0.01 -2.48 -5.97
N GLN A 55 0.49 -1.23 -5.97
CA GLN A 55 -0.36 -0.04 -6.01
C GLN A 55 -1.15 0.05 -7.31
N MET A 56 -0.51 -0.24 -8.45
CA MET A 56 -1.16 -0.23 -9.76
C MET A 56 -2.25 -1.31 -9.87
N GLU A 57 -1.97 -2.52 -9.38
CA GLU A 57 -2.93 -3.62 -9.36
C GLU A 57 -4.15 -3.29 -8.52
N GLN A 58 -3.97 -2.68 -7.35
CA GLN A 58 -5.08 -2.26 -6.49
C GLN A 58 -5.85 -1.08 -7.08
N GLY A 59 -5.17 -0.07 -7.61
CA GLY A 59 -5.81 1.13 -8.15
C GLY A 59 -6.84 1.74 -7.17
N LEU A 60 -8.03 2.04 -7.71
CA LEU A 60 -9.17 2.58 -6.95
C LEU A 60 -10.12 1.50 -6.42
N MET A 61 -9.68 0.24 -6.29
CA MET A 61 -10.50 -0.82 -5.71
C MET A 61 -11.09 -0.43 -4.36
N PHE A 62 -12.33 -0.84 -4.13
CA PHE A 62 -13.07 -0.69 -2.88
C PHE A 62 -13.39 0.75 -2.45
N ARG A 63 -13.10 1.76 -3.27
CA ARG A 63 -13.51 3.14 -3.01
C ARG A 63 -14.99 3.31 -3.30
N ARG A 64 -15.75 3.72 -2.29
CA ARG A 64 -17.20 3.97 -2.41
C ARG A 64 -17.53 5.33 -3.02
N THR A 65 -16.60 6.27 -2.92
CA THR A 65 -16.77 7.66 -3.35
C THR A 65 -15.43 8.23 -3.80
N LEU A 66 -15.46 9.14 -4.77
CA LEU A 66 -14.33 9.94 -5.22
C LEU A 66 -14.83 11.37 -5.43
N ALA A 67 -14.12 12.37 -4.93
CA ALA A 67 -14.48 13.77 -5.14
C ALA A 67 -14.23 14.18 -6.60
N ASP A 68 -14.97 15.18 -7.10
CA ASP A 68 -14.87 15.64 -8.50
C ASP A 68 -13.46 16.11 -8.89
N ASN A 69 -12.71 16.64 -7.93
CA ASN A 69 -11.33 17.09 -8.09
C ASN A 69 -10.30 16.09 -7.52
N ALA A 70 -10.68 14.83 -7.33
CA ALA A 70 -9.78 13.78 -6.86
C ALA A 70 -9.55 12.72 -7.95
N GLY A 71 -8.43 12.02 -7.88
CA GLY A 71 -8.11 10.97 -8.84
C GLY A 71 -6.91 10.12 -8.44
N MET A 72 -6.49 9.25 -9.35
CA MET A 72 -5.28 8.45 -9.21
C MET A 72 -4.41 8.57 -10.47
N LEU A 73 -3.12 8.80 -10.27
CA LEU A 73 -2.10 8.83 -11.31
C LEU A 73 -1.31 7.51 -11.27
N PHE A 74 -1.30 6.80 -12.39
CA PHE A 74 -0.48 5.60 -12.57
C PHE A 74 0.84 6.00 -13.26
N ASP A 75 1.96 5.91 -12.54
CA ASP A 75 3.27 6.27 -13.06
C ASP A 75 4.07 5.02 -13.47
N PHE A 76 3.98 4.68 -14.76
CA PHE A 76 4.67 3.52 -15.35
C PHE A 76 6.17 3.75 -15.60
N LYS A 77 6.71 4.94 -15.32
CA LYS A 77 8.11 5.38 -15.54
C LYS A 77 8.58 5.39 -17.01
N GLN A 78 8.00 4.55 -17.87
CA GLN A 78 8.30 4.45 -19.29
C GLN A 78 7.01 4.23 -20.11
N PRO A 79 6.94 4.75 -21.35
CA PRO A 79 5.81 4.49 -22.24
C PRO A 79 5.66 3.00 -22.50
N THR A 80 4.48 2.46 -22.19
CA THR A 80 4.18 1.04 -22.39
C THR A 80 2.71 0.85 -22.70
N VAL A 81 2.38 -0.28 -23.31
CA VAL A 81 0.99 -0.68 -23.51
C VAL A 81 0.49 -1.27 -22.20
N VAL A 82 -0.53 -0.64 -21.62
CA VAL A 82 -1.15 -1.06 -20.36
C VAL A 82 -2.58 -1.48 -20.60
N THR A 83 -3.01 -2.53 -19.89
CA THR A 83 -4.41 -2.93 -19.86
C THR A 83 -4.96 -2.60 -18.47
N MET A 84 -6.06 -1.85 -18.45
CA MET A 84 -6.76 -1.49 -17.22
C MET A 84 -8.03 -2.33 -17.08
N TRP A 85 -8.39 -2.64 -15.85
CA TRP A 85 -9.65 -3.30 -15.51
C TRP A 85 -10.37 -2.54 -14.38
N MET A 86 -11.64 -2.88 -14.16
CA MET A 86 -12.44 -2.32 -13.06
C MET A 86 -12.85 -3.41 -12.06
N ARG A 87 -11.99 -4.40 -11.86
CA ARG A 87 -12.24 -5.45 -10.85
C ARG A 87 -12.32 -4.78 -9.48
N ASN A 88 -13.43 -4.95 -8.77
CA ASN A 88 -13.68 -4.39 -7.44
C ASN A 88 -13.65 -2.85 -7.34
N THR A 89 -13.82 -2.14 -8.46
CA THR A 89 -14.09 -0.70 -8.48
C THR A 89 -15.61 -0.50 -8.45
N LEU A 90 -16.12 0.33 -7.54
CA LEU A 90 -17.55 0.42 -7.19
C LEU A 90 -18.30 1.48 -8.01
#